data_AF-A0A2A6FL60-F1
#
_entry.id   AF-A0A2A6FL60-F1
#
_cell.length_a   1.000
_cell.length_b   1.000
_cell.length_c   1.000
_cell.angle_alpha   90.00
_cell.angle_beta   90.00
_cell.angle_gamma   90.00
#
_symmetry.space_group_name_H-M   'P 1'
#
loop_
_entity.id
_entity.type
_entity.pdbx_description
1 polymer ?
#
loop_
_entity_poly.entity_id
_entity_poly.type
_entity_poly.pdbx_seq_one_letter_code
_entity_poly.pdbx_strand_id
1 'polypeptide(L)'
;MYIETLFEQKLRHPTSDLRFDEGQLRASSSKGFLPPRLKSQITFGPQCLAKFGKWQHMISALKQGRIRVAPASAYNDPSLNAAQKDEELQHHVRTPNERIDMKLYGRYAPDGEEVEITPQWGELIRYMQVTNFFVWCCGLGYDSRLFGEFQAEAALIVLDQSDFVDRFARAVANQKPNVRFEHRGIGYYDPYTTRRDQLTPAFSKNLKYLYQNEYRFVWWMPEGETFDPFFVELGSIEDIATIVELA
;
A
#
# COMPACT_ATOMS: atom_id res chain seq x y z
N MET A 1 13.37 -14.18 -8.30
CA MET A 1 12.29 -14.56 -7.35
C MET A 1 12.19 -16.07 -7.11
N TYR A 2 11.48 -16.89 -7.91
CA TYR A 2 11.25 -18.32 -7.57
C TYR A 2 12.54 -19.12 -7.32
N ILE A 3 13.56 -18.94 -8.17
CA ILE A 3 14.83 -19.67 -8.05
C ILE A 3 15.58 -19.27 -6.77
N GLU A 4 15.66 -17.98 -6.44
CA GLU A 4 16.42 -17.48 -5.29
C GLU A 4 15.78 -17.88 -3.95
N THR A 5 14.45 -17.84 -3.84
CA THR A 5 13.73 -18.30 -2.64
C THR A 5 13.88 -19.79 -2.41
N LEU A 6 13.87 -20.61 -3.48
CA LEU A 6 14.12 -22.04 -3.38
C LEU A 6 15.55 -22.37 -2.97
N PHE A 7 16.54 -21.64 -3.50
CA PHE A 7 17.94 -21.79 -3.09
C PHE A 7 18.12 -21.45 -1.62
N GLU A 8 17.51 -20.35 -1.17
CA GLU A 8 17.58 -19.88 0.22
C GLU A 8 16.89 -20.84 1.20
N GLN A 9 15.70 -21.35 0.84
CA GLN A 9 15.01 -22.38 1.62
C GLN A 9 15.75 -23.72 1.61
N LYS A 10 16.38 -24.11 0.50
CA LYS A 10 17.21 -25.32 0.43
C LYS A 10 18.48 -25.19 1.28
N LEU A 11 19.05 -23.99 1.39
CA LEU A 11 20.16 -23.70 2.31
C LEU A 11 19.72 -23.81 3.78
N ARG A 12 18.50 -23.37 4.10
CA ARG A 12 17.91 -23.47 5.46
C ARG A 12 17.39 -24.88 5.80
N HIS A 13 16.93 -25.63 4.80
CA HIS A 13 16.33 -26.96 4.93
C HIS A 13 16.85 -27.90 3.82
N PRO A 14 18.04 -28.53 4.04
CA PRO A 14 18.77 -29.27 3.00
C PRO A 14 18.05 -30.49 2.41
N THR A 15 16.96 -30.95 3.04
CA THR A 15 16.32 -32.25 2.77
C THR A 15 14.94 -32.17 2.12
N SER A 16 14.38 -30.98 1.85
CA SER A 16 13.12 -30.89 1.12
C SER A 16 13.34 -30.79 -0.38
N ASP A 17 13.01 -31.87 -1.11
CA ASP A 17 12.68 -31.77 -2.53
C ASP A 17 11.42 -30.90 -2.64
N LEU A 18 11.60 -29.60 -2.88
CA LEU A 18 10.52 -28.65 -3.08
C LEU A 18 9.90 -28.87 -4.45
N ARG A 19 9.03 -29.88 -4.56
CA ARG A 19 8.09 -30.01 -5.68
C ARG A 19 6.98 -28.98 -5.50
N PHE A 20 7.10 -27.85 -6.18
CA PHE A 20 6.04 -26.85 -6.25
C PHE A 20 5.24 -27.07 -7.53
N ASP A 21 4.02 -27.58 -7.38
CA ASP A 21 3.03 -27.64 -8.46
C ASP A 21 2.16 -26.38 -8.38
N GLU A 22 2.54 -25.37 -9.16
CA GLU A 22 1.81 -24.11 -9.26
C GLU A 22 0.35 -24.33 -9.70
N GLY A 23 0.12 -25.29 -10.61
CA GLY A 23 -1.20 -25.60 -11.14
C GLY A 23 -2.13 -26.15 -10.06
N GLN A 24 -1.64 -27.11 -9.28
CA GLN A 24 -2.38 -27.68 -8.15
C GLN A 24 -2.66 -26.63 -7.07
N LEU A 25 -1.66 -25.80 -6.72
CA LEU A 25 -1.83 -24.76 -5.71
C LEU A 25 -2.84 -23.69 -6.15
N ARG A 26 -2.78 -23.27 -7.42
CA ARG A 26 -3.73 -22.31 -7.99
C ARG A 26 -5.14 -22.89 -7.96
N ALA A 27 -5.30 -24.12 -8.44
CA ALA A 27 -6.61 -24.79 -8.49
C ALA A 27 -7.21 -25.00 -7.10
N SER A 28 -6.41 -25.38 -6.09
CA SER A 28 -6.88 -25.54 -4.72
C SER A 28 -7.25 -24.19 -4.08
N SER A 29 -6.42 -23.16 -4.30
CA SER A 29 -6.64 -21.81 -3.77
C SER A 29 -7.85 -21.12 -4.42
N SER A 30 -8.12 -21.36 -5.70
CA SER A 30 -9.24 -20.75 -6.41
C SER A 30 -10.55 -21.53 -6.31
N LYS A 31 -10.53 -22.78 -5.80
CA LYS A 31 -11.71 -23.68 -5.80
C LYS A 31 -12.92 -23.08 -5.09
N GLY A 32 -12.69 -22.27 -4.05
CA GLY A 32 -13.75 -21.60 -3.28
C GLY A 32 -13.99 -20.14 -3.68
N PHE A 33 -13.25 -19.61 -4.65
CA PHE A 33 -13.40 -18.20 -5.02
C PHE A 33 -14.65 -18.02 -5.89
N LEU A 34 -15.64 -17.32 -5.34
CA LEU A 34 -16.79 -16.86 -6.08
C LEU A 34 -16.60 -15.37 -6.39
N PRO A 35 -16.48 -14.98 -7.68
CA PRO A 35 -16.39 -13.57 -8.02
C PRO A 35 -17.66 -12.85 -7.54
N PRO A 36 -17.55 -11.60 -7.07
CA PRO A 36 -18.72 -10.84 -6.66
C PRO A 36 -19.71 -10.69 -7.81
N ARG A 37 -21.00 -10.77 -7.50
CA ARG A 37 -22.07 -10.46 -8.44
C ARG A 37 -22.32 -8.96 -8.41
N LEU A 38 -22.38 -8.35 -9.59
CA LEU A 38 -22.62 -6.92 -9.74
C LEU A 38 -24.06 -6.66 -10.18
N LYS A 39 -24.64 -5.53 -9.76
CA LYS A 39 -25.99 -5.11 -10.21
C LYS A 39 -26.02 -4.73 -11.69
N SER A 40 -24.91 -4.22 -12.21
CA SER A 40 -24.77 -3.74 -13.58
C SER A 40 -23.60 -4.40 -14.29
N GLN A 41 -23.68 -4.47 -15.62
CA GLN A 41 -22.55 -4.88 -16.43
C GLN A 41 -21.48 -3.77 -16.46
N ILE A 42 -20.22 -4.18 -16.52
CA ILE A 42 -19.09 -3.27 -16.69
C ILE A 42 -19.04 -2.82 -18.15
N THR A 43 -19.05 -1.50 -18.37
CA THR A 43 -19.02 -0.88 -19.70
C THR A 43 -17.75 -0.07 -19.96
N PHE A 44 -16.85 0.02 -18.99
CA PHE A 44 -15.61 0.78 -19.06
C PHE A 44 -14.38 -0.10 -19.30
N GLY A 45 -13.33 0.51 -19.85
CA GLY A 45 -12.04 -0.15 -20.08
C GLY A 45 -11.19 -0.26 -18.81
N PRO A 46 -10.03 -0.94 -18.88
CA PRO A 46 -9.14 -1.15 -17.73
C PRO A 46 -8.42 0.13 -17.26
N GLN A 47 -8.42 1.19 -18.08
CA GLN A 47 -7.82 2.48 -17.74
C GLN A 47 -8.81 3.33 -16.94
N CYS A 48 -8.81 3.16 -15.62
CA CYS A 48 -9.64 3.92 -14.70
C CYS A 48 -8.95 4.05 -13.33
N LEU A 49 -9.49 4.88 -12.44
CA LEU A 49 -9.21 4.81 -11.02
C LEU A 49 -10.40 4.22 -10.29
N ALA A 50 -10.18 3.25 -9.40
CA ALA A 50 -11.26 2.55 -8.70
C ALA A 50 -11.12 2.73 -7.18
N LYS A 51 -12.09 3.40 -6.55
CA LYS A 51 -12.17 3.52 -5.09
C LYS A 51 -13.25 2.60 -4.57
N PHE A 52 -12.89 1.65 -3.72
CA PHE A 52 -13.84 0.71 -3.08
C PHE A 52 -14.26 1.21 -1.70
N GLY A 53 -15.53 1.03 -1.34
CA GLY A 53 -16.02 1.36 -0.02
C GLY A 53 -17.51 1.12 0.19
N LYS A 54 -18.06 1.72 1.24
CA LYS A 54 -19.51 1.69 1.53
C LYS A 54 -20.28 2.50 0.49
N TRP A 55 -21.47 2.02 0.14
CA TRP A 55 -22.26 2.61 -0.93
C TRP A 55 -22.53 4.11 -0.72
N GLN A 56 -22.91 4.49 0.50
CA GLN A 56 -23.18 5.88 0.89
C GLN A 56 -22.01 6.84 0.65
N HIS A 57 -20.77 6.35 0.80
CA HIS A 57 -19.57 7.16 0.57
C HIS A 57 -19.29 7.28 -0.92
N MET A 58 -19.49 6.20 -1.68
CA MET A 58 -19.28 6.22 -3.14
C MET A 58 -20.30 7.11 -3.85
N ILE A 59 -21.58 7.06 -3.45
CA ILE A 59 -22.62 7.90 -4.03
C ILE A 59 -22.45 9.37 -3.68
N SER A 60 -22.00 9.69 -2.46
CA SER A 60 -21.66 11.07 -2.07
C SER A 60 -20.45 11.59 -2.84
N ALA A 61 -19.42 10.75 -3.02
CA ALA A 61 -18.27 11.10 -3.86
C ALA A 61 -18.68 11.33 -5.32
N LEU A 62 -19.57 10.52 -5.89
CA LEU A 62 -20.04 10.68 -7.27
C LEU A 62 -20.86 11.97 -7.46
N LYS A 63 -21.89 12.17 -6.63
CA LYS A 63 -22.88 13.26 -6.83
C LYS A 63 -22.41 14.62 -6.34
N GLN A 64 -21.57 14.66 -5.31
CA GLN A 64 -21.14 15.89 -4.66
C GLN A 64 -19.63 16.14 -4.82
N GLY A 65 -18.88 15.13 -5.30
CA GLY A 65 -17.43 15.20 -5.26
C GLY A 65 -16.89 15.20 -3.84
N ARG A 66 -17.68 14.70 -2.86
CA ARG A 66 -17.31 14.78 -1.44
C ARG A 66 -16.32 13.67 -1.10
N ILE A 67 -15.05 14.04 -0.90
CA ILE A 67 -13.95 13.10 -0.67
C ILE A 67 -13.29 13.40 0.67
N ARG A 68 -13.10 12.36 1.49
CA ARG A 68 -12.31 12.44 2.72
C ARG A 68 -10.84 12.24 2.42
N VAL A 69 -10.01 13.20 2.81
CA VAL A 69 -8.55 13.10 2.82
C VAL A 69 -8.10 12.90 4.26
N ALA A 70 -7.20 11.95 4.50
CA ALA A 70 -6.73 11.59 5.84
C ALA A 70 -5.20 11.56 5.87
N PRO A 71 -4.58 11.78 7.04
CA PRO A 71 -3.13 11.61 7.16
C PRO A 71 -2.76 10.13 7.02
N ALA A 72 -1.58 9.87 6.47
CA ALA A 72 -1.02 8.52 6.34
C ALA A 72 -0.95 7.80 7.71
N SER A 73 -0.65 8.52 8.79
CA SER A 73 -0.67 7.98 10.16
C SER A 73 -2.02 7.38 10.60
N ALA A 74 -3.15 7.85 10.05
CA ALA A 74 -4.47 7.34 10.43
C ALA A 74 -4.74 5.91 9.92
N TYR A 75 -3.92 5.41 8.99
CA TYR A 75 -4.04 4.05 8.46
C TYR A 75 -3.30 3.00 9.30
N ASN A 76 -2.52 3.41 10.30
CA ASN A 76 -1.95 2.51 11.31
C ASN A 76 -2.91 2.28 12.50
N ASP A 77 -4.21 2.22 12.24
CA ASP A 77 -5.23 1.98 13.25
C ASP A 77 -5.55 0.46 13.32
N PRO A 78 -5.44 -0.18 14.51
CA PRO A 78 -5.75 -1.59 14.68
C PRO A 78 -7.20 -2.00 14.37
N SER A 79 -8.15 -1.07 14.35
CA SER A 79 -9.55 -1.32 14.03
C SER A 79 -9.82 -1.46 12.52
N LEU A 80 -8.85 -1.06 11.68
CA LEU A 80 -8.94 -1.21 10.23
C LEU A 80 -8.74 -2.67 9.80
N ASN A 81 -9.36 -3.05 8.70
CA ASN A 81 -9.16 -4.39 8.13
C ASN A 81 -7.74 -4.55 7.55
N ALA A 82 -7.33 -5.79 7.27
CA ALA A 82 -5.98 -6.08 6.79
C ALA A 82 -5.60 -5.40 5.47
N ALA A 83 -6.57 -5.09 4.60
CA ALA A 83 -6.33 -4.40 3.34
C ALA A 83 -6.21 -2.87 3.51
N GLN A 84 -6.81 -2.31 4.56
CA GLN A 84 -6.80 -0.88 4.91
C GLN A 84 -5.65 -0.51 5.84
N LYS A 85 -5.30 -1.40 6.78
CA LYS A 85 -4.27 -1.16 7.76
C LYS A 85 -2.91 -1.12 7.07
N ASP A 86 -2.23 0.00 7.21
CA ASP A 86 -0.95 0.24 6.57
C ASP A 86 -0.03 1.09 7.45
N GLU A 87 1.26 0.74 7.45
CA GLU A 87 2.30 1.44 8.18
C GLU A 87 3.08 2.33 7.22
N GLU A 88 2.35 3.23 6.55
CA GLU A 88 2.82 4.08 5.45
C GLU A 88 4.02 4.96 5.77
N LEU A 89 4.25 5.22 7.06
CA LEU A 89 5.31 6.10 7.54
C LEU A 89 6.63 5.37 7.80
N GLN A 90 6.62 4.04 7.70
CA GLN A 90 7.79 3.23 7.94
C GLN A 90 7.94 2.13 6.88
N HIS A 91 9.06 2.18 6.19
CA HIS A 91 9.50 1.08 5.33
C HIS A 91 10.74 0.44 5.90
N HIS A 92 10.88 -0.86 5.66
CA HIS A 92 12.10 -1.57 5.96
C HIS A 92 12.50 -2.45 4.77
N VAL A 93 13.81 -2.55 4.58
CA VAL A 93 14.44 -3.47 3.64
C VAL A 93 15.57 -4.20 4.33
N ARG A 94 15.80 -5.43 3.92
CA ARG A 94 16.95 -6.26 4.29
C ARG A 94 17.99 -6.02 3.23
N THR A 95 19.20 -5.68 3.65
CA THR A 95 20.23 -5.28 2.70
C THR A 95 20.80 -6.53 2.03
N PRO A 96 20.58 -6.77 0.73
CA PRO A 96 21.14 -7.93 0.07
C PRO A 96 22.66 -7.76 -0.05
N ASN A 97 23.40 -8.83 0.24
CA ASN A 97 24.85 -8.92 0.00
C ASN A 97 25.73 -7.90 0.74
N GLU A 98 25.24 -7.28 1.81
CA GLU A 98 26.04 -6.48 2.74
C GLU A 98 26.27 -7.23 4.05
N ARG A 99 27.49 -7.14 4.58
CA ARG A 99 27.88 -7.70 5.88
C ARG A 99 28.52 -6.58 6.70
N ILE A 100 28.10 -6.45 7.95
CA ILE A 100 28.80 -5.62 8.93
C ILE A 100 29.64 -6.56 9.78
N ASP A 101 30.95 -6.40 9.72
CA ASP A 101 31.87 -7.02 10.66
C ASP A 101 32.06 -6.08 11.85
N MET A 102 31.64 -6.55 13.03
CA MET A 102 31.81 -5.83 14.28
C MET A 102 32.41 -6.76 15.33
N LYS A 103 33.26 -6.19 16.19
CA LYS A 103 33.68 -6.83 17.43
C LYS A 103 32.78 -6.32 18.54
N LEU A 104 32.12 -7.22 19.25
CA LEU A 104 31.28 -6.88 20.39
C LEU A 104 32.05 -7.21 21.66
N TYR A 105 32.15 -6.27 22.59
CA TYR A 105 32.77 -6.48 23.90
C TYR A 105 31.70 -6.34 24.98
N GLY A 106 31.76 -7.16 26.02
CA GLY A 106 30.85 -7.06 27.14
C GLY A 106 31.35 -7.74 28.40
N ARG A 107 30.76 -7.39 29.54
CA ARG A 107 31.10 -7.93 30.85
C ARG A 107 30.24 -9.14 31.15
N TYR A 108 30.69 -10.31 30.69
CA TYR A 108 30.03 -11.60 30.94
C TYR A 108 30.75 -12.46 31.98
N ALA A 109 31.95 -12.06 32.40
CA ALA A 109 32.77 -12.84 33.31
C ALA A 109 32.44 -12.51 34.78
N PRO A 110 32.46 -13.49 35.71
CA PRO A 110 32.16 -13.30 37.13
C PRO A 110 33.05 -12.26 37.85
N ASP A 111 34.19 -11.93 37.26
CA ASP A 111 35.19 -10.97 37.72
C ASP A 111 35.00 -9.54 37.13
N GLY A 112 34.05 -9.35 36.22
CA GLY A 112 33.75 -8.06 35.59
C GLY A 112 34.68 -7.66 34.45
N GLU A 113 35.57 -8.56 34.01
CA GLU A 113 36.46 -8.32 32.87
C GLU A 113 35.67 -8.23 31.55
N GLU A 114 36.13 -7.34 30.68
CA GLU A 114 35.52 -7.10 29.37
C GLU A 114 36.04 -8.14 28.37
N VAL A 115 35.15 -8.98 27.85
CA VAL A 115 35.50 -10.07 26.93
C VAL A 115 34.85 -9.86 25.57
N GLU A 116 35.54 -10.27 24.51
CA GLU A 116 34.99 -10.27 23.15
C GLU A 116 33.89 -11.33 23.05
N ILE A 117 32.67 -10.89 22.74
CA ILE A 117 31.49 -11.71 22.55
C ILE A 117 31.46 -12.14 21.08
N THR A 118 31.27 -13.44 20.84
CA THR A 118 31.04 -13.96 19.49
C THR A 118 29.71 -13.41 18.96
N PRO A 119 29.71 -12.60 17.88
CA PRO A 119 28.49 -12.05 17.34
C PRO A 119 27.62 -13.16 16.74
N GLN A 120 26.30 -13.05 16.94
CA GLN A 120 25.34 -13.90 16.24
C GLN A 120 25.02 -13.31 14.87
N TRP A 121 24.98 -14.18 13.86
CA TRP A 121 24.56 -13.80 12.52
C TRP A 121 23.11 -13.36 12.52
N GLY A 122 22.86 -12.16 11.99
CA GLY A 122 21.54 -11.59 11.83
C GLY A 122 21.41 -10.87 10.50
N GLU A 123 20.18 -10.47 10.18
CA GLU A 123 19.91 -9.72 8.97
C GLU A 123 20.10 -8.22 9.20
N LEU A 124 20.69 -7.56 8.21
CA LEU A 124 20.88 -6.13 8.24
C LEU A 124 19.63 -5.41 7.74
N ILE A 125 18.80 -4.94 8.67
CA ILE A 125 17.57 -4.22 8.37
C ILE A 125 17.85 -2.71 8.32
N ARG A 126 17.43 -2.07 7.23
CA ARG A 126 17.48 -0.62 7.03
C ARG A 126 16.06 -0.09 7.06
N TYR A 127 15.84 0.96 7.84
CA TYR A 127 14.55 1.63 7.94
C TYR A 127 14.54 2.93 7.15
N MET A 128 13.39 3.25 6.57
CA MET A 128 13.06 4.57 6.07
C MET A 128 11.86 5.08 6.86
N GLN A 129 12.07 6.16 7.60
CA GLN A 129 11.00 6.93 8.21
C GLN A 129 10.55 7.99 7.21
N VAL A 130 9.24 8.14 7.07
CA VAL A 130 8.61 9.10 6.16
C VAL A 130 7.84 10.10 7.01
N THR A 131 8.08 11.39 6.77
CA THR A 131 7.30 12.46 7.40
C THR A 131 5.82 12.28 7.05
N ASN A 132 4.93 12.55 8.00
CA ASN A 132 3.50 12.39 7.76
C ASN A 132 3.02 13.27 6.59
N PHE A 133 2.03 12.76 5.86
CA PHE A 133 1.46 13.41 4.69
C PHE A 133 -0.03 13.11 4.63
N PHE A 134 -0.80 13.99 3.97
CA PHE A 134 -2.18 13.69 3.64
C PHE A 134 -2.23 12.79 2.41
N VAL A 135 -3.11 11.80 2.45
CA VAL A 135 -3.22 10.81 1.37
C VAL A 135 -4.67 10.50 1.05
N TRP A 136 -4.92 10.31 -0.24
CA TRP A 136 -6.08 9.59 -0.73
C TRP A 136 -5.62 8.53 -1.73
N CYS A 137 -5.99 7.28 -1.46
CA CYS A 137 -5.58 6.12 -2.26
C CYS A 137 -6.77 5.51 -2.99
N CYS A 138 -6.54 5.01 -4.21
CA CYS A 138 -7.47 4.21 -5.00
C CYS A 138 -6.70 3.13 -5.77
N GLY A 139 -7.40 2.22 -6.43
CA GLY A 139 -6.78 1.31 -7.40
C GLY A 139 -6.51 2.02 -8.72
N LEU A 140 -5.38 1.71 -9.34
CA LEU A 140 -5.08 1.97 -10.75
C LEU A 140 -5.72 0.84 -11.58
N GLY A 141 -6.94 1.07 -12.03
CA GLY A 141 -7.78 0.05 -12.66
C GLY A 141 -8.75 -0.60 -11.68
N TYR A 142 -9.71 -1.31 -12.25
CA TYR A 142 -10.75 -2.02 -11.50
C TYR A 142 -10.38 -3.50 -11.31
N ASP A 143 -10.50 -3.98 -10.08
CA ASP A 143 -10.37 -5.39 -9.73
C ASP A 143 -11.48 -5.80 -8.76
N SER A 144 -12.33 -6.74 -9.20
CA SER A 144 -13.49 -7.17 -8.43
C SER A 144 -13.12 -7.87 -7.12
N ARG A 145 -11.91 -8.42 -6.99
CA ARG A 145 -11.43 -9.04 -5.74
C ARG A 145 -11.41 -8.03 -4.58
N LEU A 146 -11.21 -6.76 -4.89
CA LEU A 146 -11.12 -5.69 -3.90
C LEU A 146 -12.43 -5.43 -3.16
N PHE A 147 -13.58 -5.88 -3.70
CA PHE A 147 -14.83 -5.87 -2.93
C PHE A 147 -14.73 -6.68 -1.64
N GLY A 148 -14.17 -7.89 -1.72
CA GLY A 148 -13.98 -8.76 -0.56
C GLY A 148 -12.92 -8.21 0.39
N GLU A 149 -11.77 -7.80 -0.17
CA GLU A 149 -10.62 -7.30 0.61
C GLU A 149 -10.96 -6.06 1.43
N PHE A 150 -11.70 -5.11 0.84
CA PHE A 150 -12.10 -3.87 1.51
C PHE A 150 -13.47 -3.95 2.20
N GLN A 151 -14.14 -5.11 2.17
CA GLN A 151 -15.53 -5.28 2.65
C GLN A 151 -16.47 -4.19 2.09
N ALA A 152 -16.28 -3.90 0.80
CA ALA A 152 -16.95 -2.83 0.09
C ALA A 152 -18.31 -3.29 -0.43
N GLU A 153 -19.21 -2.32 -0.60
CA GLU A 153 -20.54 -2.51 -1.19
C GLU A 153 -20.60 -1.91 -2.60
N ALA A 154 -19.76 -0.90 -2.84
CA ALA A 154 -19.67 -0.20 -4.11
C ALA A 154 -18.22 0.20 -4.43
N ALA A 155 -17.99 0.51 -5.70
CA ALA A 155 -16.77 1.12 -6.19
C ALA A 155 -17.11 2.36 -7.02
N LEU A 156 -16.48 3.49 -6.71
CA LEU A 156 -16.45 4.67 -7.57
C LEU A 156 -15.38 4.43 -8.65
N ILE A 157 -15.77 4.55 -9.92
CA ILE A 157 -14.91 4.33 -11.08
C ILE A 157 -14.74 5.66 -11.81
N VAL A 158 -13.55 6.24 -11.73
CA VAL A 158 -13.19 7.47 -12.43
C VAL A 158 -12.61 7.11 -13.79
N LEU A 159 -13.25 7.61 -14.86
CA LEU A 159 -12.95 7.32 -16.25
C LEU A 159 -12.02 8.38 -16.86
N ASP A 160 -12.25 9.66 -16.54
CA ASP A 160 -11.32 10.74 -16.88
C ASP A 160 -10.41 11.06 -15.70
N GLN A 161 -9.21 10.47 -15.71
CA GLN A 161 -8.24 10.64 -14.63
C GLN A 161 -7.68 12.06 -14.60
N SER A 162 -7.52 12.70 -15.76
CA SER A 162 -6.92 14.04 -15.85
C SER A 162 -7.84 15.07 -15.21
N ASP A 163 -9.11 15.07 -15.60
CA ASP A 163 -10.08 16.02 -15.06
C ASP A 163 -10.34 15.77 -13.57
N PHE A 164 -10.36 14.50 -13.14
CA PHE A 164 -10.44 14.19 -11.71
C PHE A 164 -9.24 14.72 -10.92
N VAL A 165 -8.01 14.52 -11.41
CA VAL A 165 -6.79 15.06 -10.79
C VAL A 165 -6.88 16.58 -10.67
N ASP A 166 -7.26 17.27 -11.74
CA ASP A 166 -7.34 18.74 -11.76
C ASP A 166 -8.41 19.28 -10.80
N ARG A 167 -9.61 18.67 -10.78
CA ARG A 167 -10.67 19.03 -9.83
C ARG A 167 -10.25 18.78 -8.39
N PHE A 168 -9.63 17.64 -8.12
CA PHE A 168 -9.21 17.27 -6.77
C PHE A 168 -8.08 18.18 -6.25
N ALA A 169 -7.05 18.39 -7.07
CA ALA A 169 -5.93 19.28 -6.73
C ALA A 169 -6.43 20.70 -6.42
N ARG A 170 -7.33 21.24 -7.24
CA ARG A 170 -7.94 22.55 -7.03
C ARG A 170 -8.77 22.60 -5.75
N ALA A 171 -9.59 21.59 -5.49
CA ALA A 171 -10.43 21.53 -4.29
C ALA A 171 -9.60 21.50 -3.00
N VAL A 172 -8.48 20.76 -2.98
CA VAL A 172 -7.56 20.74 -1.84
C VAL A 172 -6.81 22.07 -1.72
N ALA A 173 -6.28 22.61 -2.81
CA ALA A 173 -5.56 23.89 -2.81
C ALA A 173 -6.41 25.05 -2.27
N ASN A 174 -7.71 25.06 -2.54
CA ASN A 174 -8.64 26.06 -2.00
C ASN A 174 -8.77 26.01 -0.47
N GLN A 175 -8.62 24.83 0.15
CA GLN A 175 -8.69 24.68 1.61
C GLN A 175 -7.30 24.73 2.29
N LYS A 176 -6.27 24.31 1.56
CA LYS A 176 -4.90 24.12 2.04
C LYS A 176 -3.93 24.68 0.98
N PRO A 177 -3.75 26.01 0.87
CA PRO A 177 -3.02 26.62 -0.25
C PRO A 177 -1.49 26.37 -0.25
N ASN A 178 -0.91 26.02 0.91
CA ASN A 178 0.54 25.90 1.08
C ASN A 178 1.05 24.44 1.05
N VAL A 179 0.30 23.53 0.41
CA VAL A 179 0.66 22.10 0.36
C VAL A 179 1.31 21.75 -0.97
N ARG A 180 2.32 20.88 -0.92
CA ARG A 180 2.89 20.30 -2.15
C ARG A 180 2.08 19.07 -2.55
N PHE A 181 1.45 19.13 -3.72
CA PHE A 181 0.67 18.03 -4.27
C PHE A 181 1.52 17.15 -5.21
N GLU A 182 1.39 15.83 -5.04
CA GLU A 182 1.97 14.83 -5.94
C GLU A 182 0.97 13.68 -6.11
N HIS A 183 0.92 13.05 -7.29
CA HIS A 183 0.12 11.85 -7.50
C HIS A 183 0.80 10.90 -8.49
N ARG A 184 0.67 9.59 -8.27
CA ARG A 184 1.16 8.53 -9.16
C ARG A 184 0.75 7.13 -8.67
N GLY A 185 0.96 6.15 -9.55
CA GLY A 185 0.92 4.73 -9.18
C GLY A 185 2.06 4.34 -8.25
N ILE A 186 1.81 3.34 -7.41
CA ILE A 186 2.76 2.86 -6.41
C ILE A 186 3.80 1.92 -7.00
N GLY A 187 5.06 2.12 -6.58
CA GLY A 187 6.15 1.18 -6.79
C GLY A 187 6.14 0.10 -5.71
N TYR A 188 5.99 -1.15 -6.12
CA TYR A 188 6.04 -2.28 -5.19
C TYR A 188 7.46 -2.79 -5.02
N TYR A 189 7.86 -3.01 -3.77
CA TYR A 189 9.21 -3.46 -3.45
C TYR A 189 9.21 -4.78 -2.68
N ASP A 190 10.14 -5.66 -3.05
CA ASP A 190 10.47 -6.84 -2.27
C ASP A 190 11.51 -6.45 -1.20
N PRO A 191 11.20 -6.64 0.09
CA PRO A 191 12.08 -6.25 1.18
C PRO A 191 13.44 -6.95 1.18
N TYR A 192 13.63 -8.05 0.42
CA TYR A 192 14.91 -8.78 0.39
C TYR A 192 15.82 -8.40 -0.77
N THR A 193 15.27 -7.83 -1.83
CA THR A 193 16.02 -7.53 -3.05
C THR A 193 16.14 -6.03 -3.31
N THR A 194 15.35 -5.22 -2.62
CA THR A 194 15.33 -3.76 -2.78
C THR A 194 16.28 -3.09 -1.79
N ARG A 195 17.10 -2.16 -2.29
CA ARG A 195 17.93 -1.28 -1.46
C ARG A 195 17.13 -0.08 -0.96
N ARG A 196 17.55 0.48 0.18
CA ARG A 196 16.84 1.61 0.81
C ARG A 196 16.78 2.85 -0.10
N ASP A 197 17.81 3.11 -0.90
CA ASP A 197 17.90 4.24 -1.82
C ASP A 197 16.98 4.11 -3.05
N GLN A 198 16.40 2.93 -3.28
CA GLN A 198 15.42 2.70 -4.34
C GLN A 198 13.98 2.97 -3.88
N LEU A 199 13.76 3.16 -2.58
CA LEU A 199 12.43 3.47 -2.05
C LEU A 199 12.09 4.95 -2.27
N THR A 200 10.85 5.19 -2.70
CA THR A 200 10.29 6.53 -2.87
C THR A 200 9.31 6.81 -1.72
N PRO A 201 9.56 7.84 -0.89
CA PRO A 201 8.63 8.22 0.18
C PRO A 201 7.20 8.41 -0.33
N ALA A 202 6.23 7.92 0.43
CA ALA A 202 4.79 7.92 0.09
C ALA A 202 4.40 7.11 -1.16
N PHE A 203 5.35 6.65 -1.98
CA PHE A 203 5.07 5.96 -3.25
C PHE A 203 5.71 4.57 -3.39
N SER A 204 6.28 4.05 -2.30
CA SER A 204 6.76 2.68 -2.21
C SER A 204 5.91 1.86 -1.26
N LYS A 205 5.52 0.65 -1.67
CA LYS A 205 4.71 -0.26 -0.84
C LYS A 205 5.25 -1.68 -0.90
N ASN A 206 5.10 -2.41 0.19
CA ASN A 206 5.57 -3.79 0.25
C ASN A 206 4.86 -4.65 -0.82
N LEU A 207 5.62 -5.52 -1.51
CA LEU A 207 5.13 -6.39 -2.58
C LEU A 207 3.92 -7.23 -2.18
N LYS A 208 3.74 -7.57 -0.89
CA LYS A 208 2.55 -8.31 -0.42
C LYS A 208 1.23 -7.59 -0.73
N TYR A 209 1.25 -6.28 -0.96
CA TYR A 209 0.08 -5.49 -1.33
C TYR A 209 -0.04 -5.22 -2.84
N LEU A 210 0.76 -5.90 -3.68
CA LEU A 210 0.74 -5.73 -5.14
C LEU A 210 -0.66 -5.91 -5.73
N TYR A 211 -1.47 -6.78 -5.14
CA TYR A 211 -2.84 -7.06 -5.57
C TYR A 211 -3.78 -5.84 -5.50
N GLN A 212 -3.43 -4.81 -4.73
CA GLN A 212 -4.23 -3.58 -4.62
C GLN A 212 -4.02 -2.64 -5.83
N ASN A 213 -2.92 -2.83 -6.57
CA ASN A 213 -2.47 -1.99 -7.69
C ASN A 213 -2.72 -0.49 -7.45
N GLU A 214 -2.17 0.03 -6.37
CA GLU A 214 -2.57 1.30 -5.78
C GLU A 214 -2.06 2.52 -6.55
N TYR A 215 -2.88 3.57 -6.55
CA TYR A 215 -2.59 4.91 -7.01
C TYR A 215 -2.83 5.89 -5.86
N ARG A 216 -1.88 6.80 -5.62
CA ARG A 216 -1.96 7.76 -4.52
C ARG A 216 -1.98 9.18 -5.00
N PHE A 217 -2.75 9.96 -4.26
CA PHE A 217 -2.75 11.41 -4.24
C PHE A 217 -2.20 11.82 -2.88
N VAL A 218 -1.12 12.60 -2.88
CA VAL A 218 -0.33 12.92 -1.70
C VAL A 218 -0.19 14.44 -1.58
N TRP A 219 -0.39 14.95 -0.37
CA TRP A 219 -0.13 16.35 -0.04
C TRP A 219 0.83 16.45 1.13
N TRP A 220 1.98 17.07 0.89
CA TRP A 220 2.99 17.34 1.90
C TRP A 220 2.71 18.67 2.58
N MET A 221 2.64 18.64 3.90
CA MET A 221 2.46 19.83 4.73
C MET A 221 3.82 20.41 5.15
N PRO A 222 3.91 21.73 5.38
CA PRO A 222 5.02 22.31 6.13
C PRO A 222 5.15 21.70 7.54
N GLU A 223 6.35 21.75 8.11
CA GLU A 223 6.58 21.29 9.49
C GLU A 223 5.74 22.08 10.51
N GLY A 224 5.24 21.39 11.54
CA GLY A 224 4.49 22.00 12.66
C GLY A 224 2.97 22.10 12.45
N GLU A 225 2.45 21.73 11.29
CA GLU A 225 1.02 21.71 10.98
C GLU A 225 0.28 20.51 11.58
N THR A 226 -1.02 20.65 11.86
CA THR A 226 -1.85 19.54 12.35
C THR A 226 -2.37 18.66 11.21
N PHE A 227 -2.47 17.35 11.51
CA PHE A 227 -2.85 16.31 10.56
C PHE A 227 -4.27 15.81 10.81
N ASP A 228 -5.25 16.72 10.86
CA ASP A 228 -6.65 16.34 11.02
C ASP A 228 -7.27 15.94 9.68
N PRO A 229 -7.98 14.78 9.59
CA PRO A 229 -8.71 14.42 8.39
C PRO A 229 -9.73 15.50 8.01
N PHE A 230 -9.87 15.76 6.72
CA PHE A 230 -10.80 16.76 6.20
C PHE A 230 -11.57 16.26 4.98
N PHE A 231 -12.63 16.97 4.63
CA PHE A 231 -13.43 16.71 3.43
C PHE A 231 -13.25 17.83 2.42
N VAL A 232 -13.11 17.46 1.15
CA VAL A 232 -13.20 18.38 0.02
C VAL A 232 -14.43 18.07 -0.81
N GLU A 233 -14.90 19.06 -1.55
CA GLU A 233 -16.01 18.93 -2.50
C GLU A 233 -15.54 19.36 -3.88
N LEU A 234 -15.55 18.42 -4.83
CA LEU A 234 -15.15 18.64 -6.22
C LEU A 234 -16.31 19.15 -7.09
N GLY A 235 -17.53 19.17 -6.55
CA GLY A 235 -18.77 19.21 -7.34
C GLY A 235 -19.12 17.83 -7.87
N SER A 236 -20.28 17.69 -8.52
CA SER A 236 -20.63 16.40 -9.16
C SER A 236 -19.53 15.99 -10.14
N ILE A 237 -19.20 14.70 -10.13
CA ILE A 237 -18.25 14.06 -11.04
C ILE A 237 -18.93 12.99 -11.89
N GLU A 238 -20.26 13.01 -11.98
CA GLU A 238 -21.06 12.09 -12.80
C GLU A 238 -20.71 12.15 -14.30
N ASP A 239 -20.11 13.25 -14.75
CA ASP A 239 -19.62 13.44 -16.11
C ASP A 239 -18.31 12.70 -16.40
N ILE A 240 -17.54 12.36 -15.36
CA ILE A 240 -16.21 11.72 -15.48
C ILE A 240 -16.09 10.41 -14.71
N ALA A 241 -17.12 10.00 -13.99
CA ALA A 241 -17.11 8.83 -13.14
C ALA A 241 -18.45 8.10 -13.12
N THR A 242 -18.42 6.83 -12.71
CA THR A 242 -19.60 6.00 -12.51
C THR A 242 -19.46 5.15 -11.25
N ILE A 243 -20.51 4.42 -10.88
CA ILE A 243 -20.50 3.51 -9.73
C ILE A 243 -20.78 2.08 -10.19
N VAL A 244 -20.05 1.14 -9.58
CA VAL A 244 -20.32 -0.29 -9.64
C VAL A 244 -20.74 -0.76 -8.25
N GLU A 245 -21.77 -1.60 -8.17
CA GLU A 245 -22.34 -2.07 -6.89
C GLU A 245 -22.49 -3.58 -6.88
N LEU A 246 -22.34 -4.17 -5.69
CA LEU A 246 -22.68 -5.57 -5.47
C LEU A 246 -24.20 -5.79 -5.56
N ALA A 247 -24.60 -6.93 -6.14
CA ALA A 247 -25.98 -7.38 -6.26
C ALA A 247 -26.55 -7.96 -4.95
#